data_AF-B9HS26-F1
#
_entry.id   AF-B9HS26-F1
#
_cell.length_a   1.000
_cell.length_b   1.000
_cell.length_c   1.000
_cell.angle_alpha   90.00
_cell.angle_beta   90.00
_cell.angle_gamma   90.00
#
_symmetry.space_group_name_H-M   'P 1'
#
loop_
_entity.id
_entity.type
_entity.pdbx_description
1 polymer ?
#
loop_
_entity_poly.entity_id
_entity_poly.type
_entity_poly.pdbx_seq_one_letter_code
_entity_poly.pdbx_strand_id
1 'polypeptide(L)'
;MKIGVLGVAHRVPSTTTLPLRQVRARVRCFSSSGHISFIEEVAATQPPQHLHYLLKMLQTRGETIISPGSKQGLIPLVIPLSENLSGSVTALLRWPTAPPGMEMPVVDVRKHGVWLLAKNVDQYMHRILVEEDASNFNESDGELFHAASDVGEKLYRRGDFAESQIANLDGYLLKEVGLFPDVLERKVARHFEQGDHVSAMVTGEFYTKKDLFPGFGRPFVFYAEILKKVGRTSEAKDAARVALKSPWWTLGCAYQEVAGIAQWEDEQIEYIKERVSEEGRQEDLKKGKAAAQIALDEAAFLLDLASIKGTWDNVLERIAECYREAGFDEIARFILYKD
;
A
#
# COMPACT_ATOMS: atom_id res chain seq x y z
N MET A 1 80.72 2.64 -38.13
CA MET A 1 80.45 3.96 -37.55
C MET A 1 78.94 4.11 -37.33
N LYS A 2 78.54 4.50 -36.10
CA LYS A 2 77.25 5.09 -35.66
C LYS A 2 75.93 4.28 -35.80
N ILE A 3 75.58 3.62 -34.69
CA ILE A 3 74.35 3.73 -33.84
C ILE A 3 73.05 4.24 -34.49
N GLY A 4 71.95 3.50 -34.26
CA GLY A 4 70.58 3.97 -34.55
C GLY A 4 69.43 3.10 -33.98
N VAL A 5 69.22 3.20 -32.66
CA VAL A 5 67.94 3.16 -31.88
C VAL A 5 66.86 2.07 -32.12
N LEU A 6 66.56 1.36 -31.02
CA LEU A 6 65.39 0.51 -30.77
C LEU A 6 64.05 1.25 -30.85
N GLY A 7 63.05 0.60 -31.46
CA GLY A 7 61.62 0.87 -31.22
C GLY A 7 60.87 -0.45 -31.06
N VAL A 8 60.50 -0.79 -29.83
CA VAL A 8 59.70 -1.99 -29.50
C VAL A 8 58.23 -1.60 -29.48
N ALA A 9 57.45 -2.12 -30.43
CA ALA A 9 56.00 -1.99 -30.45
C ALA A 9 55.37 -2.98 -29.46
N HIS A 10 54.83 -2.48 -28.36
CA HIS A 10 54.00 -3.26 -27.44
C HIS A 10 52.62 -3.51 -28.06
N ARG A 11 52.33 -4.77 -28.38
CA ARG A 11 51.01 -5.25 -28.79
C ARG A 11 50.24 -5.68 -27.53
N VAL A 12 49.14 -5.01 -27.24
CA VAL A 12 48.23 -5.31 -26.11
C VAL A 12 47.41 -6.58 -26.42
N PRO A 13 47.17 -7.50 -25.46
CA PRO A 13 46.36 -8.69 -25.71
C PRO A 13 44.88 -8.35 -25.80
N SER A 14 44.22 -8.91 -26.81
CA SER A 14 42.77 -8.84 -27.02
C SER A 14 42.01 -9.57 -25.91
N THR A 15 41.09 -8.85 -25.27
CA THR A 15 40.16 -9.35 -24.25
C THR A 15 39.07 -10.20 -24.91
N THR A 16 39.07 -11.49 -24.61
CA THR A 16 38.00 -12.42 -24.97
C THR A 16 36.78 -12.15 -24.08
N THR A 17 35.75 -11.51 -24.64
CA THR A 17 34.46 -11.31 -23.97
C THR A 17 33.65 -12.61 -24.03
N LEU A 18 33.40 -13.21 -22.87
CA LEU A 18 32.45 -14.31 -22.72
C LEU A 18 31.02 -13.79 -22.90
N PRO A 19 30.15 -14.49 -23.66
CA PRO A 19 28.78 -14.05 -23.85
C PRO A 19 28.01 -14.24 -22.54
N LEU A 20 27.56 -13.12 -21.96
CA LEU A 20 26.55 -13.09 -20.91
C LEU A 20 25.29 -13.75 -21.44
N ARG A 21 25.00 -14.94 -20.92
CA ARG A 21 23.75 -15.66 -21.13
C ARG A 21 22.64 -14.85 -20.46
N GLN A 22 21.99 -13.97 -21.23
CA GLN A 22 20.77 -13.30 -20.78
C GLN A 22 19.72 -14.38 -20.50
N VAL A 23 19.54 -14.70 -19.23
CA VAL A 23 18.35 -15.41 -18.76
C VAL A 23 17.21 -14.42 -18.90
N ARG A 24 16.53 -14.45 -20.05
CA ARG A 24 15.19 -13.85 -20.17
C ARG A 24 14.33 -14.52 -19.12
N ALA A 25 13.99 -13.79 -18.06
CA ALA A 25 12.93 -14.21 -17.15
C ALA A 25 11.71 -14.54 -18.00
N ARG A 26 11.22 -15.78 -17.88
CA ARG A 26 9.92 -16.12 -18.47
C ARG A 26 8.90 -15.27 -17.73
N VAL A 27 8.36 -14.25 -18.39
CA VAL A 27 7.15 -13.57 -17.94
C VAL A 27 6.06 -14.64 -17.96
N ARG A 28 5.75 -15.21 -16.79
CA ARG A 28 4.53 -16.00 -16.62
C ARG A 28 3.40 -14.98 -16.76
N CYS A 29 2.63 -15.08 -17.84
CA CYS A 29 1.39 -14.33 -17.98
C CYS A 29 0.41 -14.96 -16.98
N PHE A 30 0.11 -14.26 -15.89
CA PHE A 30 -0.87 -14.73 -14.91
C PHE A 30 -2.26 -14.32 -15.38
N SER A 31 -3.15 -15.29 -15.54
CA SER A 31 -4.54 -15.00 -15.89
C SER A 31 -5.29 -14.43 -14.70
N SER A 32 -6.35 -13.66 -14.98
CA SER A 32 -7.30 -13.19 -13.97
C SER A 32 -7.90 -14.32 -13.13
N SER A 33 -8.06 -15.51 -13.73
CA SER A 33 -8.52 -16.71 -13.02
C SER A 33 -7.58 -17.17 -11.90
N GLY A 34 -6.27 -16.92 -12.02
CA GLY A 34 -5.28 -17.26 -10.99
C GLY A 34 -5.46 -16.45 -9.72
N HIS A 35 -5.78 -15.15 -9.86
CA HIS A 35 -6.02 -14.27 -8.71
C HIS A 35 -7.29 -14.64 -7.97
N ILE A 36 -8.37 -14.95 -8.70
CA ILE A 36 -9.66 -15.36 -8.10
C ILE A 36 -9.47 -16.66 -7.31
N SER A 37 -8.88 -17.69 -7.93
CA SER A 37 -8.64 -18.99 -7.29
C SER A 37 -7.74 -18.85 -6.06
N PHE A 38 -6.70 -18.03 -6.15
CA PHE A 38 -5.82 -17.75 -5.01
C PHE A 38 -6.56 -17.11 -3.83
N ILE A 39 -7.48 -16.18 -4.09
CA ILE A 39 -8.24 -15.52 -3.03
C ILE A 39 -9.17 -16.51 -2.33
N GLU A 40 -9.83 -17.38 -3.09
CA GLU A 40 -10.75 -18.40 -2.55
C GLU A 40 -9.98 -19.48 -1.78
N GLU A 41 -8.93 -20.04 -2.38
CA GLU A 41 -8.27 -21.25 -1.90
C GLU A 41 -7.16 -20.96 -0.88
N VAL A 42 -6.41 -19.86 -1.06
CA VAL A 42 -5.25 -19.51 -0.23
C VAL A 42 -5.58 -18.40 0.75
N ALA A 43 -6.16 -17.29 0.27
CA ALA A 43 -6.57 -16.19 1.14
C ALA A 43 -7.89 -16.45 1.86
N ALA A 44 -8.56 -17.60 1.60
CA ALA A 44 -9.75 -18.06 2.29
C ALA A 44 -10.78 -16.93 2.54
N THR A 45 -11.06 -16.15 1.50
CA THR A 45 -12.01 -15.04 1.56
C THR A 45 -12.74 -14.91 0.23
N GLN A 46 -13.77 -14.08 0.19
CA GLN A 46 -14.56 -13.85 -1.02
C GLN A 46 -13.80 -12.95 -2.01
N PRO A 47 -13.60 -13.37 -3.27
CA PRO A 47 -13.02 -12.52 -4.30
C PRO A 47 -13.90 -11.30 -4.59
N PRO A 48 -13.30 -10.12 -4.84
CA PRO A 48 -14.05 -8.97 -5.33
C PRO A 48 -14.66 -9.28 -6.70
N GLN A 49 -15.94 -8.93 -6.87
CA GLN A 49 -16.76 -9.32 -8.03
C GLN A 49 -16.14 -8.90 -9.38
N HIS A 50 -15.52 -7.72 -9.43
CA HIS A 50 -15.00 -7.13 -10.67
C HIS A 50 -13.46 -7.18 -10.78
N LEU A 51 -12.80 -8.02 -9.97
CA LEU A 51 -11.34 -8.09 -9.94
C LEU A 51 -10.69 -8.36 -11.31
N HIS A 52 -11.29 -9.24 -12.13
CA HIS A 52 -10.74 -9.55 -13.45
C HIS A 52 -10.79 -8.35 -14.40
N TYR A 53 -11.79 -7.47 -14.27
CA TYR A 53 -11.86 -6.23 -15.04
C TYR A 53 -10.80 -5.24 -14.57
N LEU A 54 -10.60 -5.09 -13.25
CA LEU A 54 -9.52 -4.27 -12.72
C LEU A 54 -8.14 -4.74 -13.23
N LEU A 55 -7.86 -6.04 -13.19
CA LEU A 55 -6.61 -6.59 -13.73
C LEU A 55 -6.43 -6.24 -15.22
N LYS A 56 -7.48 -6.36 -16.03
CA LYS A 56 -7.44 -5.98 -17.44
C LYS A 56 -7.17 -4.47 -17.60
N MET A 57 -7.81 -3.63 -16.80
CA MET A 57 -7.59 -2.17 -16.82
C MET A 57 -6.16 -1.80 -16.44
N LEU A 58 -5.59 -2.41 -15.39
CA LEU A 58 -4.20 -2.19 -14.98
C LEU A 58 -3.22 -2.60 -16.09
N GLN A 59 -3.49 -3.74 -16.75
CA GLN A 59 -2.70 -4.16 -17.90
C GLN A 59 -2.80 -3.18 -19.09
N THR A 60 -4.00 -2.67 -19.38
CA THR A 60 -4.22 -1.65 -20.43
C THR A 60 -3.49 -0.35 -20.11
N ARG A 61 -3.31 0.00 -18.84
CA ARG A 61 -2.49 1.15 -18.40
C ARG A 61 -0.97 0.92 -18.54
N GLY A 62 -0.56 -0.24 -19.05
CA GLY A 62 0.84 -0.61 -19.23
C GLY A 62 1.50 -1.20 -17.97
N GLU A 63 0.72 -1.55 -16.94
CA GLU A 63 1.24 -2.24 -15.77
C GLU A 63 1.43 -3.74 -16.04
N THR A 64 2.40 -4.35 -15.37
CA THR A 64 2.66 -5.79 -15.49
C THR A 64 1.87 -6.55 -14.44
N ILE A 65 0.99 -7.45 -14.85
CA ILE A 65 0.28 -8.34 -13.92
C ILE A 65 1.27 -9.33 -13.31
N ILE A 66 1.29 -9.39 -11.98
CA ILE A 66 2.19 -10.25 -11.20
C ILE A 66 1.39 -11.35 -10.51
N SER A 67 2.08 -12.35 -9.97
CA SER A 67 1.41 -13.45 -9.28
C SER A 67 0.82 -12.98 -7.94
N PRO A 68 -0.38 -13.46 -7.56
CA PRO A 68 -0.93 -13.19 -6.22
C PRO A 68 -0.09 -13.82 -5.09
N GLY A 69 0.80 -14.77 -5.41
CA GLY A 69 1.75 -15.38 -4.48
C GLY A 69 3.13 -14.71 -4.40
N SER A 70 3.42 -13.74 -5.28
CA SER A 70 4.72 -13.03 -5.35
C SER A 70 4.86 -11.99 -4.23
N LYS A 71 4.90 -12.44 -2.98
CA LYS A 71 4.89 -11.59 -1.78
C LYS A 71 6.26 -11.35 -1.14
N GLN A 72 7.34 -11.86 -1.76
CA GLN A 72 8.69 -11.70 -1.23
C GLN A 72 9.04 -10.21 -1.07
N GLY A 73 9.47 -9.81 0.12
CA GLY A 73 9.82 -8.43 0.42
C GLY A 73 8.62 -7.47 0.51
N LEU A 74 7.39 -7.98 0.41
CA LEU A 74 6.16 -7.21 0.63
C LEU A 74 5.61 -7.50 2.03
N ILE A 75 4.78 -6.60 2.55
CA ILE A 75 4.01 -6.86 3.76
C ILE A 75 3.16 -8.13 3.58
N PRO A 76 3.12 -9.08 4.54
CA PRO A 76 2.54 -10.41 4.33
C PRO A 76 1.02 -10.44 4.10
N LEU A 77 0.34 -9.32 4.33
CA LEU A 77 -1.12 -9.20 4.30
C LEU A 77 -1.68 -8.84 2.91
N VAL A 78 -0.84 -8.67 1.90
CA VAL A 78 -1.28 -8.24 0.57
C VAL A 78 -1.38 -9.39 -0.42
N ILE A 79 -2.24 -9.20 -1.43
CA ILE A 79 -2.37 -10.03 -2.62
C ILE A 79 -1.96 -9.14 -3.80
N PRO A 80 -0.72 -9.25 -4.31
CA PRO A 80 -0.23 -8.42 -5.40
C PRO A 80 -1.10 -8.60 -6.65
N LEU A 81 -1.34 -7.50 -7.38
CA LEU A 81 -2.12 -7.50 -8.62
C LEU A 81 -1.23 -7.12 -9.82
N SER A 82 -0.56 -5.98 -9.71
CA SER A 82 0.25 -5.41 -10.78
C SER A 82 1.45 -4.64 -10.24
N GLU A 83 2.46 -4.51 -11.08
CA GLU A 83 3.61 -3.64 -10.85
C GLU A 83 3.67 -2.59 -11.97
N ASN A 84 3.80 -1.32 -11.58
CA ASN A 84 3.96 -0.23 -12.53
C ASN A 84 5.43 -0.02 -12.94
N LEU A 85 5.67 0.86 -13.91
CA LEU A 85 7.03 1.13 -14.43
C LEU A 85 8.01 1.67 -13.38
N SER A 86 7.49 2.23 -12.29
CA SER A 86 8.26 2.76 -11.16
C SER A 86 8.67 1.68 -10.16
N GLY A 87 8.19 0.45 -10.34
CA GLY A 87 8.32 -0.65 -9.38
C GLY A 87 7.35 -0.58 -8.19
N SER A 88 6.33 0.28 -8.24
CA SER A 88 5.27 0.31 -7.24
C SER A 88 4.28 -0.83 -7.50
N VAL A 89 3.87 -1.51 -6.44
CA VAL A 89 2.98 -2.66 -6.52
C VAL A 89 1.57 -2.26 -6.08
N THR A 90 0.60 -2.40 -6.98
CA THR A 90 -0.82 -2.33 -6.66
C THR A 90 -1.27 -3.70 -6.14
N ALA A 91 -1.96 -3.74 -5.00
CA ALA A 91 -2.38 -4.98 -4.36
C ALA A 91 -3.77 -4.87 -3.73
N LEU A 92 -4.40 -6.01 -3.44
CA LEU A 92 -5.50 -6.09 -2.48
C LEU A 92 -4.93 -6.31 -1.08
N LEU A 93 -5.55 -5.71 -0.07
CA LEU A 93 -5.19 -5.94 1.33
C LEU A 93 -6.15 -6.91 1.99
N ARG A 94 -5.65 -8.08 2.39
CA ARG A 94 -6.39 -9.04 3.22
C ARG A 94 -6.23 -8.64 4.68
N TRP A 95 -7.16 -7.84 5.20
CA TRP A 95 -7.15 -7.48 6.61
C TRP A 95 -7.27 -8.75 7.47
N PRO A 96 -6.37 -8.98 8.45
CA PRO A 96 -6.29 -10.27 9.13
C PRO A 96 -7.55 -10.59 9.97
N THR A 97 -8.16 -9.55 10.52
CA THR A 97 -9.38 -9.61 11.35
C THR A 97 -10.43 -8.63 10.81
N ALA A 98 -10.65 -8.68 9.49
CA ALA A 98 -11.64 -7.82 8.81
C ALA A 98 -13.03 -7.93 9.49
N PRO A 99 -13.66 -6.81 9.89
CA PRO A 99 -15.04 -6.83 10.35
C PRO A 99 -16.00 -7.34 9.24
N PRO A 100 -17.15 -7.93 9.61
CA PRO A 100 -18.15 -8.31 8.63
C PRO A 100 -18.57 -7.14 7.74
N GLY A 101 -18.59 -7.36 6.42
CA GLY A 101 -18.93 -6.34 5.42
C GLY A 101 -17.78 -5.41 5.03
N MET A 102 -16.58 -5.56 5.61
CA MET A 102 -15.39 -4.88 5.11
C MET A 102 -14.89 -5.59 3.84
N GLU A 103 -15.01 -4.93 2.70
CA GLU A 103 -14.42 -5.39 1.44
C GLU A 103 -12.89 -5.24 1.48
N MET A 104 -12.18 -5.99 0.63
CA MET A 104 -10.73 -5.87 0.49
C MET A 104 -10.37 -4.55 -0.21
N PRO A 105 -9.65 -3.64 0.47
CA PRO A 105 -9.25 -2.40 -0.15
C PRO A 105 -8.12 -2.60 -1.15
N VAL A 106 -8.05 -1.70 -2.12
CA VAL A 106 -6.94 -1.60 -3.07
C VAL A 106 -5.90 -0.68 -2.47
N VAL A 107 -4.65 -1.13 -2.46
CA VAL A 107 -3.52 -0.43 -1.85
C VAL A 107 -2.30 -0.36 -2.76
N ASP A 108 -1.49 0.66 -2.55
CA ASP A 108 -0.12 0.78 -3.07
C ASP A 108 0.84 0.24 -2.01
N VAL A 109 1.66 -0.75 -2.37
CA VAL A 109 2.63 -1.36 -1.45
C VAL A 109 3.95 -0.62 -1.54
N ARG A 110 4.44 -0.19 -0.39
CA ARG A 110 5.69 0.55 -0.23
C ARG A 110 6.61 -0.16 0.74
N LYS A 111 7.85 0.29 0.79
CA LYS A 111 8.88 -0.25 1.71
C LYS A 111 8.39 -0.38 3.16
N HIS A 112 7.74 0.66 3.66
CA HIS A 112 7.32 0.77 5.07
C HIS A 112 5.87 0.30 5.34
N GLY A 113 5.17 -0.22 4.33
CA GLY A 113 3.79 -0.68 4.50
C GLY A 113 2.93 -0.39 3.29
N VAL A 114 1.73 0.11 3.50
CA VAL A 114 0.74 0.31 2.43
C VAL A 114 0.12 1.71 2.45
N TRP A 115 -0.31 2.16 1.28
CA TRP A 115 -1.14 3.35 1.13
C TRP A 115 -2.48 2.97 0.53
N LEU A 116 -3.57 3.40 1.16
CA LEU A 116 -4.92 3.12 0.66
C LEU A 116 -5.20 3.90 -0.64
N LEU A 117 -5.50 3.17 -1.72
CA LEU A 117 -5.88 3.74 -3.01
C LEU A 117 -7.40 3.84 -3.16
N ALA A 118 -8.14 2.83 -2.66
CA ALA A 118 -9.59 2.79 -2.67
C ALA A 118 -10.12 1.75 -1.66
N LYS A 119 -11.36 1.93 -1.20
CA LYS A 119 -12.00 1.03 -0.22
C LYS A 119 -12.32 -0.35 -0.79
N ASN A 120 -12.52 -0.45 -2.11
CA ASN A 120 -12.79 -1.69 -2.81
C ASN A 120 -12.41 -1.55 -4.30
N VAL A 121 -12.55 -2.65 -5.04
CA VAL A 121 -12.21 -2.74 -6.46
C VAL A 121 -13.06 -1.80 -7.31
N ASP A 122 -14.37 -1.75 -7.06
CA ASP A 122 -15.31 -0.96 -7.86
C ASP A 122 -15.04 0.55 -7.75
N GLN A 123 -14.76 1.02 -6.54
CA GLN A 123 -14.39 2.41 -6.29
C GLN A 123 -13.07 2.77 -7.00
N TYR A 124 -12.10 1.85 -7.03
CA TYR A 124 -10.85 2.07 -7.73
C TYR A 124 -11.04 2.09 -9.26
N MET A 125 -11.82 1.15 -9.80
CA MET A 125 -12.16 1.11 -11.22
C MET A 125 -12.88 2.39 -11.66
N HIS A 126 -13.90 2.83 -10.89
CA HIS A 126 -14.63 4.07 -11.17
C HIS A 126 -13.67 5.26 -11.19
N ARG A 127 -12.77 5.38 -10.20
CA ARG A 127 -11.75 6.42 -10.18
C ARG A 127 -10.87 6.41 -11.44
N ILE A 128 -10.36 5.25 -11.85
CA ILE A 128 -9.51 5.13 -13.05
C ILE A 128 -10.26 5.63 -14.29
N LEU A 129 -11.53 5.26 -14.45
CA LEU A 129 -12.34 5.68 -15.60
C LEU A 129 -12.58 7.19 -15.64
N VAL A 130 -12.84 7.82 -14.49
CA VAL A 130 -13.00 9.29 -14.39
C VAL A 130 -11.69 10.00 -14.70
N GLU A 131 -10.57 9.51 -14.12
CA GLU A 131 -9.24 10.09 -14.38
C GLU A 131 -8.87 9.96 -15.86
N GLU A 132 -9.16 8.83 -16.50
CA GLU A 132 -8.95 8.62 -17.93
C GLU A 132 -9.77 9.60 -18.78
N ASP A 133 -11.06 9.77 -18.48
CA ASP A 133 -11.94 10.69 -19.19
C ASP A 133 -11.50 12.15 -19.06
N ALA A 134 -11.07 12.55 -17.85
CA ALA A 134 -10.59 13.90 -17.59
C ALA A 134 -9.23 14.21 -18.25
N SER A 135 -8.42 13.17 -18.54
CA SER A 135 -7.06 13.33 -19.04
C SER A 135 -6.99 13.77 -20.52
N ASN A 136 -8.11 13.75 -21.26
CA ASN A 136 -8.23 14.26 -22.65
C ASN A 136 -7.10 13.80 -23.61
N PHE A 137 -6.42 12.68 -23.34
CA PHE A 137 -5.45 12.13 -24.27
C PHE A 137 -6.22 11.59 -25.47
N ASN A 138 -6.23 12.37 -26.56
CA ASN A 138 -6.83 12.04 -27.85
C ASN A 138 -6.28 10.76 -28.52
N GLU A 139 -5.39 10.02 -27.85
CA GLU A 139 -4.76 8.78 -28.34
C GLU A 139 -5.19 7.52 -27.56
N SER A 140 -5.93 7.66 -26.44
CA SER A 140 -6.56 6.50 -25.82
C SER A 140 -7.84 6.20 -26.59
N ASP A 141 -7.82 5.19 -27.46
CA ASP A 141 -8.92 4.71 -28.30
C ASP A 141 -10.13 4.18 -27.49
N GLY A 142 -10.30 4.60 -26.23
CA GLY A 142 -11.27 4.06 -25.29
C GLY A 142 -10.89 2.66 -24.81
N GLU A 143 -9.64 2.23 -24.99
CA GLU A 143 -9.16 0.91 -24.61
C GLU A 143 -9.44 0.59 -23.15
N LEU A 144 -9.30 1.58 -22.26
CA LEU A 144 -9.54 1.45 -20.83
C LEU A 144 -11.03 1.24 -20.51
N PHE A 145 -11.93 1.92 -21.24
CA PHE A 145 -13.38 1.69 -21.15
C PHE A 145 -13.75 0.30 -21.69
N HIS A 146 -13.14 -0.12 -22.81
CA HIS A 146 -13.29 -1.48 -23.35
C HIS A 146 -12.71 -2.55 -22.41
N ALA A 147 -11.69 -2.22 -21.62
CA ALA A 147 -11.15 -3.09 -20.58
C ALA A 147 -12.14 -3.30 -19.42
N ALA A 148 -12.83 -2.23 -19.01
CA ALA A 148 -13.85 -2.26 -17.96
C ALA A 148 -15.16 -2.96 -18.39
N SER A 149 -15.40 -3.11 -19.70
CA SER A 149 -16.59 -3.80 -20.26
C SER A 149 -17.90 -3.18 -19.74
N ASP A 150 -19.00 -3.93 -19.75
CA ASP A 150 -20.34 -3.47 -19.34
C ASP A 150 -20.39 -3.06 -17.86
N VAL A 151 -19.44 -3.55 -17.04
CA VAL A 151 -19.27 -3.11 -15.65
C VAL A 151 -18.79 -1.67 -15.60
N GLY A 152 -17.84 -1.31 -16.46
CA GLY A 152 -17.37 0.06 -16.61
C GLY A 152 -18.51 1.02 -16.90
N GLU A 153 -19.39 0.70 -17.86
CA GLU A 153 -20.54 1.54 -18.22
C GLU A 153 -21.55 1.73 -17.08
N LYS A 154 -21.66 0.74 -16.17
CA LYS A 154 -22.50 0.85 -14.96
C LYS A 154 -21.86 1.72 -13.88
N LEU A 155 -20.53 1.69 -13.78
CA LEU A 155 -19.77 2.47 -12.81
C LEU A 155 -19.65 3.93 -13.25
N TYR A 156 -19.37 4.18 -14.53
CA TYR A 156 -19.12 5.51 -15.08
C TYR A 156 -19.35 5.54 -16.59
N ARG A 157 -20.10 6.53 -17.09
CA ARG A 157 -20.24 6.75 -18.53
C ARG A 157 -19.25 7.83 -18.98
N ARG A 158 -18.57 7.55 -20.08
CA ARG A 158 -17.62 8.49 -20.68
C ARG A 158 -18.33 9.81 -20.98
N GLY A 159 -17.76 10.93 -20.53
CA GLY A 159 -18.34 12.26 -20.64
C GLY A 159 -19.09 12.74 -19.38
N ASP A 160 -19.44 11.85 -18.43
CA ASP A 160 -20.21 12.23 -17.24
C ASP A 160 -19.51 13.33 -16.42
N PHE A 161 -18.17 13.32 -16.34
CA PHE A 161 -17.42 14.39 -15.68
C PHE A 161 -17.67 15.76 -16.32
N ALA A 162 -17.58 15.86 -17.65
CA ALA A 162 -17.82 17.09 -18.37
C ALA A 162 -19.30 17.53 -18.28
N GLU A 163 -20.23 16.58 -18.34
CA GLU A 163 -21.67 16.85 -18.21
C GLU A 163 -22.06 17.34 -16.82
N SER A 164 -21.39 16.87 -15.77
CA SER A 164 -21.68 17.22 -14.36
C SER A 164 -21.50 18.71 -14.02
N GLN A 165 -20.76 19.46 -14.85
CA GLN A 165 -20.35 20.85 -14.58
C GLN A 165 -19.58 21.06 -13.27
N ILE A 166 -19.04 19.99 -12.66
CA ILE A 166 -18.21 20.10 -11.46
C ILE A 166 -16.85 20.67 -11.86
N ALA A 167 -16.48 21.79 -11.25
CA ALA A 167 -15.37 22.63 -11.70
C ALA A 167 -13.99 21.96 -11.74
N ASN A 168 -13.75 20.88 -11.00
CA ASN A 168 -12.48 20.17 -11.00
C ASN A 168 -12.63 18.68 -10.68
N LEU A 169 -11.67 17.89 -11.16
CA LEU A 169 -11.62 16.44 -11.03
C LEU A 169 -11.70 15.96 -9.57
N ASP A 170 -10.93 16.55 -8.67
CA ASP A 170 -10.96 16.16 -7.24
C ASP A 170 -12.35 16.37 -6.63
N GLY A 171 -13.03 17.45 -7.01
CA GLY A 171 -14.41 17.73 -6.60
C GLY A 171 -15.40 16.69 -7.11
N TYR A 172 -15.23 16.23 -8.35
CA TYR A 172 -16.05 15.16 -8.93
C TYR A 172 -15.79 13.84 -8.22
N LEU A 173 -14.52 13.44 -8.05
CA LEU A 173 -14.14 12.20 -7.37
C LEU A 173 -14.75 12.13 -5.96
N LEU A 174 -14.59 13.18 -5.14
CA LEU A 174 -15.10 13.18 -3.77
C LEU A 174 -16.63 13.14 -3.68
N LYS A 175 -17.34 13.65 -4.71
CA LYS A 175 -18.80 13.77 -4.70
C LYS A 175 -19.50 12.58 -5.35
N GLU A 176 -19.04 12.14 -6.51
CA GLU A 176 -19.71 11.15 -7.36
C GLU A 176 -19.09 9.74 -7.23
N VAL A 177 -17.82 9.64 -6.83
CA VAL A 177 -17.12 8.34 -6.74
C VAL A 177 -16.96 7.89 -5.30
N GLY A 178 -16.40 8.76 -4.46
CA GLY A 178 -16.21 8.52 -3.04
C GLY A 178 -14.95 9.15 -2.49
N LEU A 179 -14.65 8.84 -1.23
CA LEU A 179 -13.53 9.45 -0.51
C LEU A 179 -12.24 8.68 -0.77
N PHE A 180 -11.18 9.43 -1.09
CA PHE A 180 -9.84 8.91 -1.33
C PHE A 180 -8.82 9.68 -0.48
N PRO A 181 -7.90 8.99 0.20
CA PRO A 181 -6.81 9.60 0.96
C PRO A 181 -6.09 10.72 0.22
N ASP A 182 -5.54 10.43 -0.94
CA ASP A 182 -4.72 11.36 -1.72
C ASP A 182 -5.53 12.53 -2.29
N VAL A 183 -6.81 12.33 -2.63
CA VAL A 183 -7.70 13.40 -3.11
C VAL A 183 -8.01 14.39 -1.98
N LEU A 184 -8.24 13.89 -0.75
CA LEU A 184 -8.42 14.74 0.44
C LEU A 184 -7.12 15.50 0.77
N GLU A 185 -5.97 14.83 0.69
CA GLU A 185 -4.67 15.45 0.90
C GLU A 185 -4.38 16.56 -0.14
N ARG A 186 -4.70 16.34 -1.42
CA ARG A 186 -4.63 17.38 -2.48
C ARG A 186 -5.58 18.54 -2.21
N LYS A 187 -6.79 18.27 -1.72
CA LYS A 187 -7.75 19.32 -1.36
C LYS A 187 -7.22 20.21 -0.23
N VAL A 188 -6.61 19.62 0.79
CA VAL A 188 -5.92 20.37 1.85
C VAL A 188 -4.76 21.20 1.28
N ALA A 189 -3.93 20.63 0.41
CA ALA A 189 -2.83 21.35 -0.21
C ALA A 189 -3.33 22.60 -0.98
N ARG A 190 -4.41 22.48 -1.75
CA ARG A 190 -5.05 23.59 -2.46
C ARG A 190 -5.55 24.68 -1.52
N HIS A 191 -6.15 24.32 -0.38
CA HIS A 191 -6.56 25.31 0.63
C HIS A 191 -5.35 26.09 1.17
N PHE A 192 -4.21 25.41 1.40
CA PHE A 192 -2.97 26.09 1.78
C PHE A 192 -2.44 27.03 0.69
N GLU A 193 -2.47 26.62 -0.59
CA GLU A 193 -2.05 27.45 -1.72
C GLU A 193 -2.88 28.73 -1.85
N GLN A 194 -4.16 28.66 -1.47
CA GLN A 194 -5.10 29.78 -1.45
C GLN A 194 -4.98 30.65 -0.20
N GLY A 195 -4.12 30.29 0.76
CA GLY A 195 -4.01 30.97 2.06
C GLY A 195 -5.18 30.68 3.01
N ASP A 196 -6.06 29.74 2.68
CA ASP A 196 -7.21 29.35 3.51
C ASP A 196 -6.81 28.26 4.51
N HIS A 197 -6.09 28.67 5.55
CA HIS A 197 -5.64 27.77 6.61
C HIS A 197 -6.80 27.13 7.39
N VAL A 198 -7.95 27.82 7.50
CA VAL A 198 -9.11 27.31 8.24
C VAL A 198 -9.71 26.12 7.48
N SER A 199 -9.97 26.25 6.18
CA SER A 199 -10.48 25.14 5.38
C SER A 199 -9.49 23.99 5.27
N ALA A 200 -8.18 24.27 5.26
CA ALA A 200 -7.14 23.24 5.31
C ALA A 200 -7.23 22.41 6.61
N MET A 201 -7.34 23.07 7.78
CA MET A 201 -7.50 22.38 9.06
C MET A 201 -8.82 21.60 9.15
N VAL A 202 -9.95 22.21 8.75
CA VAL A 202 -11.26 21.55 8.80
C VAL A 202 -11.30 20.31 7.90
N THR A 203 -10.73 20.40 6.70
CA THR A 203 -10.64 19.25 5.79
C THR A 203 -9.69 18.18 6.34
N GLY A 204 -8.58 18.58 6.95
CA GLY A 204 -7.65 17.68 7.63
C GLY A 204 -8.28 16.95 8.81
N GLU A 205 -9.05 17.65 9.65
CA GLU A 205 -9.78 17.05 10.77
C GLU A 205 -10.86 16.08 10.25
N PHE A 206 -11.61 16.49 9.23
CA PHE A 206 -12.60 15.61 8.59
C PHE A 206 -11.97 14.30 8.10
N TYR A 207 -10.77 14.35 7.53
CA TYR A 207 -10.05 13.17 7.06
C TYR A 207 -9.75 12.15 8.19
N THR A 208 -9.62 12.60 9.45
CA THR A 208 -9.36 11.72 10.61
C THR A 208 -10.58 10.97 11.15
N LYS A 209 -11.78 11.21 10.59
CA LYS A 209 -13.00 10.53 11.02
C LYS A 209 -12.87 9.00 10.88
N LYS A 210 -13.15 8.29 11.98
CA LYS A 210 -12.87 6.85 12.15
C LYS A 210 -13.56 5.94 11.14
N ASP A 211 -14.71 6.35 10.64
CA ASP A 211 -15.54 5.65 9.67
C ASP A 211 -15.10 5.85 8.22
N LEU A 212 -14.25 6.85 7.95
CA LEU A 212 -13.78 7.10 6.59
C LEU A 212 -12.77 6.05 6.15
N PHE A 213 -11.73 5.81 6.95
CA PHE A 213 -10.62 4.91 6.62
C PHE A 213 -10.24 4.08 7.85
N PRO A 214 -11.11 3.15 8.28
CA PRO A 214 -10.92 2.39 9.51
C PRO A 214 -9.60 1.61 9.50
N GLY A 215 -8.85 1.72 10.59
CA GLY A 215 -7.57 1.01 10.78
C GLY A 215 -6.36 1.67 10.13
N PHE A 216 -6.52 2.71 9.31
CA PHE A 216 -5.39 3.42 8.70
C PHE A 216 -4.90 4.59 9.56
N GLY A 217 -3.59 4.63 9.79
CA GLY A 217 -2.93 5.70 10.54
C GLY A 217 -2.66 6.97 9.73
N ARG A 218 -2.50 6.86 8.39
CA ARG A 218 -2.18 8.00 7.50
C ARG A 218 -3.04 9.25 7.71
N PRO A 219 -4.38 9.19 7.89
CA PRO A 219 -5.18 10.38 8.11
C PRO A 219 -4.73 11.20 9.34
N PHE A 220 -4.38 10.51 10.43
CA PHE A 220 -3.90 11.17 11.65
C PHE A 220 -2.48 11.73 11.48
N VAL A 221 -1.62 11.02 10.74
CA VAL A 221 -0.28 11.53 10.39
C VAL A 221 -0.40 12.83 9.61
N PHE A 222 -1.20 12.84 8.55
CA PHE A 222 -1.38 14.01 7.71
C PHE A 222 -2.00 15.18 8.50
N TYR A 223 -2.96 14.90 9.38
CA TYR A 223 -3.52 15.96 10.23
C TYR A 223 -2.49 16.54 11.21
N ALA A 224 -1.60 15.71 11.77
CA ALA A 224 -0.48 16.19 12.57
C ALA A 224 0.47 17.11 11.77
N GLU A 225 0.75 16.77 10.50
CA GLU A 225 1.54 17.61 9.59
C GLU A 225 0.85 18.96 9.33
N ILE A 226 -0.47 18.98 9.10
CA ILE A 226 -1.27 20.20 8.93
C ILE A 226 -1.16 21.09 10.17
N LEU A 227 -1.41 20.53 11.36
CA LEU A 227 -1.36 21.25 12.63
C LEU A 227 0.02 21.83 12.90
N LYS A 228 1.08 21.07 12.60
CA LYS A 228 2.46 21.53 12.73
C LYS A 228 2.73 22.69 11.76
N LYS A 229 2.26 22.60 10.51
CA LYS A 229 2.43 23.63 9.48
C LYS A 229 1.78 24.96 9.86
N VAL A 230 0.65 24.94 10.59
CA VAL A 230 -0.02 26.16 11.09
C VAL A 230 0.45 26.60 12.48
N GLY A 231 1.52 26.00 13.02
CA GLY A 231 2.10 26.38 14.31
C GLY A 231 1.38 25.83 15.55
N ARG A 232 0.42 24.92 15.40
CA ARG A 232 -0.31 24.27 16.51
C ARG A 232 0.44 23.03 17.01
N THR A 233 1.68 23.23 17.46
CA THR A 233 2.63 22.14 17.78
C THR A 233 2.12 21.15 18.84
N SER A 234 1.45 21.62 19.90
CA SER A 234 0.92 20.72 20.95
C SER A 234 -0.16 19.78 20.41
N GLU A 235 -1.04 20.28 19.54
CA GLU A 235 -2.09 19.46 18.93
C GLU A 235 -1.53 18.54 17.86
N ALA A 236 -0.53 19.00 17.10
CA ALA A 236 0.21 18.16 16.15
C ALA A 236 0.83 16.95 16.85
N LYS A 237 1.43 17.18 18.03
CA LYS A 237 2.00 16.13 18.87
C LYS A 237 0.95 15.12 19.31
N ASP A 238 -0.21 15.57 19.77
CA ASP A 238 -1.29 14.67 20.19
C ASP A 238 -1.88 13.89 19.00
N ALA A 239 -2.06 14.52 17.85
CA ALA A 239 -2.49 13.86 16.62
C ALA A 239 -1.49 12.79 16.15
N ALA A 240 -0.19 13.07 16.21
CA ALA A 240 0.85 12.09 15.87
C ALA A 240 0.85 10.88 16.83
N ARG A 241 0.62 11.11 18.13
CA ARG A 241 0.47 10.02 19.12
C ARG A 241 -0.76 9.18 18.86
N VAL A 242 -1.85 9.77 18.38
CA VAL A 242 -3.02 9.01 17.93
C VAL A 242 -2.69 8.18 16.69
N ALA A 243 -1.96 8.74 15.73
CA ALA A 243 -1.52 8.02 14.54
C ALA A 243 -0.72 6.76 14.88
N LEU A 244 0.21 6.87 15.84
CA LEU A 244 1.07 5.76 16.28
C LEU A 244 0.37 4.69 17.13
N LYS A 245 -0.92 4.88 17.47
CA LYS A 245 -1.79 3.82 18.00
C LYS A 245 -2.41 2.96 16.90
N SER A 246 -2.33 3.41 15.65
CA SER A 246 -2.70 2.61 14.48
C SER A 246 -1.51 1.75 14.05
N PRO A 247 -1.72 0.64 13.30
CA PRO A 247 -0.62 -0.17 12.82
C PRO A 247 0.36 0.66 11.99
N TRP A 248 1.66 0.57 12.30
CA TRP A 248 2.70 1.46 11.75
C TRP A 248 2.87 1.29 10.25
N TRP A 249 2.53 0.11 9.73
CA TRP A 249 2.50 -0.19 8.30
C TRP A 249 1.35 0.49 7.54
N THR A 250 0.50 1.27 8.21
CA THR A 250 -0.58 2.07 7.60
C THR A 250 -0.36 3.58 7.69
N LEU A 251 0.80 4.03 8.18
CA LEU A 251 1.10 5.45 8.39
C LEU A 251 1.32 6.22 7.08
N GLY A 252 1.67 5.51 6.00
CA GLY A 252 2.01 6.10 4.70
C GLY A 252 3.40 6.76 4.64
N CYS A 253 4.17 6.71 5.72
CA CYS A 253 5.55 7.21 5.82
C CYS A 253 6.35 6.36 6.82
N ALA A 254 7.63 6.70 7.04
CA ALA A 254 8.43 5.99 8.04
C ALA A 254 7.98 6.33 9.47
N TYR A 255 8.03 5.35 10.38
CA TYR A 255 7.69 5.52 11.79
C TYR A 255 8.39 6.73 12.43
N GLN A 256 9.69 6.94 12.13
CA GLN A 256 10.51 8.01 12.69
C GLN A 256 9.97 9.41 12.37
N GLU A 257 9.34 9.60 11.21
CA GLU A 257 8.78 10.89 10.80
C GLU A 257 7.63 11.28 11.74
N VAL A 258 6.78 10.30 12.08
CA VAL A 258 5.64 10.49 12.98
C VAL A 258 6.10 10.58 14.43
N ALA A 259 7.04 9.73 14.84
CA ALA A 259 7.63 9.74 16.19
C ALA A 259 8.29 11.09 16.51
N GLY A 260 8.96 11.70 15.53
CA GLY A 260 9.52 13.04 15.66
C GLY A 260 8.48 14.14 15.90
N ILE A 261 7.28 14.03 15.33
CA ILE A 261 6.17 14.95 15.64
C ILE A 261 5.57 14.65 17.03
N ALA A 262 5.43 13.36 17.37
CA ALA A 262 4.93 12.89 18.66
C ALA A 262 5.86 13.20 19.85
N GLN A 263 7.11 13.58 19.56
CA GLN A 263 8.21 13.69 20.53
C GLN A 263 8.37 12.39 21.30
N TRP A 264 8.34 11.29 20.56
CA TRP A 264 8.73 9.98 21.04
C TRP A 264 10.09 9.65 20.47
N GLU A 265 10.99 9.25 21.37
CA GLU A 265 12.25 8.62 20.99
C GLU A 265 11.97 7.14 20.66
N ASP A 266 13.00 6.30 20.75
CA ASP A 266 12.89 4.85 20.54
C ASP A 266 12.12 4.13 21.66
N GLU A 267 11.59 4.84 22.66
CA GLU A 267 10.85 4.27 23.80
C GLU A 267 9.70 3.34 23.36
N GLN A 268 8.94 3.70 22.33
CA GLN A 268 7.87 2.82 21.84
C GLN A 268 8.39 1.60 21.09
N ILE A 269 9.52 1.74 20.37
CA ILE A 269 10.16 0.60 19.70
C ILE A 269 10.66 -0.38 20.75
N GLU A 270 11.34 0.11 21.80
CA GLU A 270 11.82 -0.72 22.89
C GLU A 270 10.67 -1.34 23.68
N TYR A 271 9.60 -0.59 23.93
CA TYR A 271 8.37 -1.15 24.51
C TYR A 271 7.84 -2.30 23.65
N ILE A 272 7.64 -2.12 22.35
CA ILE A 272 7.13 -3.18 21.49
C ILE A 272 8.09 -4.40 21.47
N LYS A 273 9.41 -4.19 21.46
CA LYS A 273 10.40 -5.26 21.54
C LYS A 273 10.31 -6.06 22.84
N GLU A 274 10.12 -5.40 23.98
CA GLU A 274 9.89 -6.06 25.26
C GLU A 274 8.60 -6.88 25.23
N ARG A 275 7.56 -6.35 24.59
CA ARG A 275 6.23 -6.97 24.53
C ARG A 275 6.17 -8.21 23.65
N VAL A 276 7.03 -8.31 22.63
CA VAL A 276 7.20 -9.53 21.82
C VAL A 276 8.20 -10.52 22.42
N SER A 277 8.83 -10.21 23.56
CA SER A 277 9.71 -11.15 24.26
C SER A 277 8.91 -12.18 25.05
N GLU A 278 9.57 -13.29 25.42
CA GLU A 278 8.95 -14.32 26.27
C GLU A 278 8.57 -13.74 27.64
N GLU A 279 9.40 -12.87 28.21
CA GLU A 279 9.11 -12.19 29.47
C GLU A 279 7.85 -11.31 29.36
N GLY A 280 7.73 -10.53 28.27
CA GLY A 280 6.54 -9.72 27.99
C GLY A 280 5.28 -10.56 27.83
N ARG A 281 5.38 -11.70 27.15
CA ARG A 281 4.30 -12.69 27.01
C ARG A 281 3.85 -13.26 28.35
N GLN A 282 4.80 -13.66 29.20
CA GLN A 282 4.50 -14.18 30.54
C GLN A 282 3.89 -13.12 31.45
N GLU A 283 4.31 -11.86 31.32
CA GLU A 283 3.73 -10.75 32.07
C GLU A 283 2.24 -10.56 31.71
N ASP A 284 1.89 -10.63 30.43
CA ASP A 284 0.52 -10.54 29.96
C ASP A 284 -0.38 -11.68 30.43
N LEU A 285 0.15 -12.90 30.42
CA LEU A 285 -0.54 -14.06 30.97
C LEU A 285 -0.83 -13.88 32.47
N LYS A 286 0.15 -13.37 33.23
CA LYS A 286 -0.04 -13.05 34.67
C LYS A 286 -1.07 -11.94 34.90
N LYS A 287 -1.19 -10.99 33.97
CA LYS A 287 -2.24 -9.95 33.97
C LYS A 287 -3.61 -10.48 33.55
N GLY A 288 -3.73 -11.76 33.19
CA GLY A 288 -4.99 -12.42 32.88
C GLY A 288 -5.46 -12.24 31.43
N LYS A 289 -4.60 -11.78 30.52
CA LYS A 289 -4.95 -11.73 29.09
C LYS A 289 -5.09 -13.15 28.52
N ALA A 290 -6.06 -13.35 27.64
CA ALA A 290 -6.24 -14.64 26.96
C ALA A 290 -5.08 -14.92 26.00
N ALA A 291 -4.60 -16.17 25.96
CA ALA A 291 -3.45 -16.57 25.14
C ALA A 291 -3.63 -16.22 23.65
N ALA A 292 -4.83 -16.41 23.10
CA ALA A 292 -5.14 -16.03 21.72
C ALA A 292 -5.00 -14.53 21.47
N GLN A 293 -5.42 -13.68 22.41
CA GLN A 293 -5.27 -12.23 22.28
C GLN A 293 -3.80 -11.82 22.36
N ILE A 294 -3.01 -12.46 23.23
CA ILE A 294 -1.58 -12.20 23.35
C ILE A 294 -0.87 -12.53 22.02
N ALA A 295 -1.21 -13.66 21.40
CA ALA A 295 -0.66 -14.03 20.10
C ALA A 295 -1.05 -13.01 18.99
N LEU A 296 -2.29 -12.52 18.98
CA LEU A 296 -2.70 -11.46 18.04
C LEU A 296 -1.97 -10.13 18.28
N ASP A 297 -1.81 -9.72 19.54
CA ASP A 297 -1.04 -8.53 19.92
C ASP A 297 0.41 -8.67 19.43
N GLU A 298 1.03 -9.83 19.65
CA GLU A 298 2.39 -10.13 19.18
C GLU A 298 2.51 -10.08 17.65
N ALA A 299 1.56 -10.65 16.91
CA ALA A 299 1.54 -10.57 15.45
C ALA A 299 1.48 -9.11 14.95
N ALA A 300 0.64 -8.27 15.58
CA ALA A 300 0.54 -6.85 15.25
C ALA A 300 1.87 -6.11 15.53
N PHE A 301 2.48 -6.38 16.67
CA PHE A 301 3.77 -5.81 17.05
C PHE A 301 4.91 -6.21 16.11
N LEU A 302 4.95 -7.47 15.65
CA LEU A 302 5.95 -7.93 14.69
C LEU A 302 5.79 -7.24 13.32
N LEU A 303 4.55 -7.02 12.87
CA LEU A 303 4.29 -6.23 11.66
C LEU A 303 4.77 -4.78 11.82
N ASP A 304 4.51 -4.17 12.97
CA ASP A 304 4.93 -2.80 13.26
C ASP A 304 6.46 -2.67 13.28
N LEU A 305 7.16 -3.59 13.95
CA LEU A 305 8.63 -3.63 13.96
C LEU A 305 9.22 -3.86 12.56
N ALA A 306 8.63 -4.76 11.77
CA ALA A 306 9.07 -5.01 10.40
C ALA A 306 8.89 -3.78 9.49
N SER A 307 7.84 -2.98 9.73
CA SER A 307 7.53 -1.78 8.96
C SER A 307 8.63 -0.71 9.04
N ILE A 308 9.35 -0.63 10.16
CA ILE A 308 10.42 0.35 10.38
C ILE A 308 11.50 0.26 9.28
N LYS A 309 11.91 -0.96 8.92
CA LYS A 309 12.98 -1.18 7.93
C LYS A 309 12.48 -1.83 6.63
N GLY A 310 11.25 -2.30 6.59
CA GLY A 310 10.70 -3.11 5.50
C GLY A 310 11.25 -4.53 5.50
N THR A 311 11.52 -5.10 6.68
CA THR A 311 12.12 -6.45 6.83
C THR A 311 11.05 -7.53 7.01
N TRP A 312 10.05 -7.52 6.12
CA TRP A 312 8.87 -8.38 6.21
C TRP A 312 9.19 -9.87 6.23
N ASP A 313 10.13 -10.29 5.40
CA ASP A 313 10.50 -11.71 5.23
C ASP A 313 11.03 -12.34 6.52
N ASN A 314 11.66 -11.55 7.39
CA ASN A 314 12.30 -12.01 8.62
C ASN A 314 11.28 -12.43 9.70
N VAL A 315 10.04 -11.95 9.59
CA VAL A 315 9.01 -12.13 10.63
C VAL A 315 7.88 -13.07 10.21
N LEU A 316 7.88 -13.56 8.97
CA LEU A 316 6.78 -14.35 8.39
C LEU A 316 6.42 -15.59 9.22
N GLU A 317 7.43 -16.40 9.57
CA GLU A 317 7.23 -17.65 10.31
C GLU A 317 6.59 -17.39 11.68
N ARG A 318 7.11 -16.41 12.42
CA ARG A 318 6.59 -16.09 13.75
C ARG A 318 5.19 -15.48 13.69
N ILE A 319 4.93 -14.57 12.73
CA ILE A 319 3.59 -14.01 12.54
C ILE A 319 2.57 -15.12 12.22
N ALA A 320 2.93 -16.05 11.34
CA ALA A 320 2.05 -17.16 11.00
C ALA A 320 1.80 -18.09 12.20
N GLU A 321 2.81 -18.34 13.02
CA GLU A 321 2.65 -19.08 14.27
C GLU A 321 1.70 -18.36 15.24
N CYS A 322 1.84 -17.04 15.43
CA CYS A 322 0.93 -16.25 16.25
C CYS A 322 -0.53 -16.36 15.78
N TYR A 323 -0.78 -16.28 14.47
CA TYR A 323 -2.14 -16.48 13.94
C TYR A 323 -2.66 -17.90 14.19
N ARG A 324 -1.81 -18.93 14.08
CA ARG A 324 -2.17 -20.31 14.41
C ARG A 324 -2.52 -20.48 15.90
N GLU A 325 -1.69 -19.93 16.79
CA GLU A 325 -1.94 -19.92 18.24
C GLU A 325 -3.27 -19.22 18.59
N ALA A 326 -3.67 -18.21 17.81
CA ALA A 326 -4.93 -17.51 17.95
C ALA A 326 -6.13 -18.19 17.24
N GLY A 327 -5.93 -19.32 16.56
CA GLY A 327 -6.98 -20.07 15.86
C GLY A 327 -7.29 -19.58 14.43
N PHE A 328 -6.41 -18.80 13.82
CA PHE A 328 -6.51 -18.27 12.47
C PHE A 328 -5.60 -19.04 11.49
N ASP A 329 -5.78 -20.36 11.38
CA ASP A 329 -4.96 -21.24 10.52
C ASP A 329 -4.92 -20.80 9.04
N GLU A 330 -6.03 -20.27 8.54
CA GLU A 330 -6.14 -19.79 7.15
C GLU A 330 -5.34 -18.51 6.92
N ILE A 331 -5.17 -17.67 7.93
CA ILE A 331 -4.31 -16.49 7.87
C ILE A 331 -2.85 -16.94 7.88
N ALA A 332 -2.49 -17.87 8.76
CA ALA A 332 -1.15 -18.46 8.81
C ALA A 332 -0.75 -19.10 7.48
N ARG A 333 -1.64 -19.91 6.87
CA ARG A 333 -1.40 -20.55 5.57
C ARG A 333 -1.18 -19.53 4.45
N PHE A 334 -2.01 -18.50 4.41
CA PHE A 334 -1.86 -17.42 3.45
C PHE A 334 -0.53 -16.70 3.61
N ILE A 335 -0.13 -16.32 4.83
CA ILE A 335 1.13 -15.61 5.09
C ILE A 335 2.34 -16.42 4.62
N LEU A 336 2.34 -17.72 4.86
CA LEU A 336 3.44 -18.62 4.49
C LEU A 336 3.43 -19.08 3.02
N TYR A 337 2.37 -18.78 2.27
CA TYR A 337 2.29 -19.18 0.87
C TYR A 337 3.41 -18.53 0.04
N LYS A 338 4.08 -19.34 -0.77
CA LYS A 338 5.10 -18.94 -1.76
C LYS A 338 4.84 -19.69 -3.07
N ASP A 339 5.07 -19.02 -4.20
CA ASP A 339 4.93 -19.58 -5.56
C ASP A 339 6.05 -20.53 -6.01
#